data_AF-A0A2G1DEA3-F1
#
_entry.id   AF-A0A2G1DEA3-F1
#
_cell.length_a   1.000
_cell.length_b   1.000
_cell.length_c   1.000
_cell.angle_alpha   90.00
_cell.angle_beta   90.00
_cell.angle_gamma   90.00
#
_symmetry.space_group_name_H-M   'P 1'
#
loop_
_entity.id
_entity.type
_entity.pdbx_description
1 polymer ?
#
loop_
_entity_poly.entity_id
_entity_poly.type
_entity_poly.pdbx_seq_one_letter_code
_entity_poly.pdbx_strand_id
1 'polypeptide(L)'
;ADHYLRIRTGTDVAFIYGLLHLIFKNGWEDKEFIDSRVYGMDKVRQEAKKWTPEVTADVTGIPAEKIIQITRLFATTKPSTVVWALGITQHSTGTSNTRILPILQLVLGNAGKKGGGCNIIRGHDNVQGSTDMCNLADSLPGYYGLSDDAWKYYSKAWGVDYEWMKGRFHSPKWMNEKGFSLAKWWQGVLQEEKTYSSSPIRALWVQGTGITSMTQQVKIQEAIKKLDLLVIAEPFVNEAAILSDRKDGIYIIPAATQFETEGSVTASNRSSQWRSKVVDPLYESKPDHEIMFEFAKKFGFYDEFISGMKHDIVDGEIKKVKDDFIWPDDAANELARTVKTIGLGGWTAKRLREHQENWHLFDPITLAGYGKMKGQYYGL
;
A
#
# COMPACT_ATOMS: atom_id res chain seq x y z
N ALA A 1 -21.03 13.26 -16.00
CA ALA A 1 -21.70 12.14 -15.33
C ALA A 1 -23.18 12.22 -15.66
N ASP A 2 -23.81 11.11 -16.06
CA ASP A 2 -25.25 11.03 -16.35
C ASP A 2 -26.10 11.32 -15.10
N HIS A 3 -25.56 10.98 -13.92
CA HIS A 3 -26.13 11.31 -12.63
C HIS A 3 -25.06 11.88 -11.69
N TYR A 4 -25.37 13.01 -11.07
CA TYR A 4 -24.55 13.64 -10.05
C TYR A 4 -25.33 13.65 -8.72
N LEU A 5 -24.82 12.94 -7.72
CA LEU A 5 -25.46 12.79 -6.40
C LEU A 5 -24.61 13.49 -5.35
N ARG A 6 -25.19 14.52 -4.72
CA ARG A 6 -24.55 15.30 -3.66
C ARG A 6 -25.02 14.83 -2.30
N ILE A 7 -24.56 13.65 -1.88
CA ILE A 7 -24.88 13.15 -0.54
C ILE A 7 -24.30 14.11 0.51
N ARG A 8 -24.97 14.20 1.66
CA ARG A 8 -24.45 14.89 2.84
C ARG A 8 -23.11 14.25 3.24
N THR A 9 -22.11 15.08 3.52
CA THR A 9 -20.76 14.60 3.86
C THR A 9 -20.81 13.63 5.05
N GLY A 10 -20.15 12.47 4.91
CA GLY A 10 -20.09 11.45 5.96
C GLY A 10 -21.29 10.49 6.01
N THR A 11 -22.21 10.55 5.05
CA THR A 11 -23.39 9.68 4.99
C THR A 11 -23.27 8.54 3.98
N ASP A 12 -22.04 8.20 3.58
CA ASP A 12 -21.73 7.19 2.57
C ASP A 12 -22.32 5.80 2.93
N VAL A 13 -22.13 5.36 4.18
CA VAL A 13 -22.67 4.08 4.66
C VAL A 13 -24.19 4.04 4.60
N ALA A 14 -24.86 5.12 5.01
CA ALA A 14 -26.31 5.27 4.95
C ALA A 14 -26.82 5.20 3.50
N PHE A 15 -26.13 5.90 2.59
CA PHE A 15 -26.45 5.89 1.17
C PHE A 15 -26.37 4.48 0.59
N ILE A 16 -25.27 3.77 0.82
CA ILE A 16 -25.10 2.41 0.29
C ILE A 16 -26.09 1.42 0.92
N TYR A 17 -26.41 1.53 2.21
CA TYR A 17 -27.47 0.71 2.81
C TYR A 17 -28.85 0.98 2.21
N GLY A 18 -29.15 2.22 1.82
CA GLY A 18 -30.37 2.53 1.06
C GLY A 18 -30.43 1.84 -0.30
N LEU A 19 -29.28 1.75 -1.00
CA LEU A 19 -29.20 0.96 -2.24
C LEU A 19 -29.43 -0.53 -1.95
N LEU A 20 -28.75 -1.07 -0.93
CA LEU A 20 -28.88 -2.48 -0.52
C LEU A 20 -30.32 -2.83 -0.12
N HIS A 21 -31.02 -1.95 0.59
CA HIS A 21 -32.43 -2.11 0.94
C HIS A 21 -33.27 -2.39 -0.30
N LEU A 22 -33.14 -1.53 -1.31
CA LEU A 22 -33.87 -1.63 -2.55
C LEU A 22 -33.45 -2.85 -3.37
N ILE A 23 -32.16 -3.18 -3.43
CA ILE A 23 -31.64 -4.37 -4.11
C ILE A 23 -32.30 -5.63 -3.53
N PHE A 24 -32.25 -5.81 -2.22
CA PHE A 24 -32.83 -6.98 -1.56
C PHE A 24 -34.36 -7.01 -1.62
N LYS A 25 -35.02 -5.85 -1.49
CA LYS A 25 -36.49 -5.74 -1.57
C LYS A 25 -37.01 -6.17 -2.95
N ASN A 26 -36.26 -5.88 -4.01
CA ASN A 26 -36.65 -6.18 -5.38
C ASN A 26 -36.04 -7.48 -5.95
N GLY A 27 -35.21 -8.19 -5.17
CA GLY A 27 -34.58 -9.43 -5.61
C GLY A 27 -33.50 -9.24 -6.69
N TRP A 28 -32.84 -8.08 -6.72
CA TRP A 28 -31.80 -7.76 -7.73
C TRP A 28 -30.42 -8.30 -7.38
N GLU A 29 -30.24 -8.87 -6.18
CA GLU A 29 -28.99 -9.49 -5.77
C GLU A 29 -28.62 -10.71 -6.63
N ASP A 30 -27.33 -11.00 -6.71
CA ASP A 30 -26.82 -12.23 -7.31
C ASP A 30 -26.84 -13.35 -6.25
N LYS A 31 -27.94 -14.09 -6.20
CA LYS A 31 -28.18 -15.14 -5.20
C LYS A 31 -27.16 -16.27 -5.29
N GLU A 32 -26.78 -16.67 -6.50
CA GLU A 32 -25.80 -17.73 -6.73
C GLU A 32 -24.41 -17.30 -6.26
N PHE A 33 -24.00 -16.07 -6.57
CA PHE A 33 -22.73 -15.54 -6.09
C PHE A 33 -22.73 -15.43 -4.56
N ILE A 34 -23.81 -14.96 -3.95
CA ILE A 34 -23.91 -14.87 -2.49
C ILE A 34 -23.77 -16.26 -1.85
N ASP A 35 -24.53 -17.24 -2.33
CA ASP A 35 -24.53 -18.61 -1.78
C ASP A 35 -23.16 -19.28 -1.90
N SER A 36 -22.50 -19.13 -3.05
CA SER A 36 -21.25 -19.84 -3.35
C SER A 36 -19.97 -19.12 -2.88
N ARG A 37 -20.02 -17.81 -2.59
CA ARG A 37 -18.80 -17.00 -2.37
C ARG A 37 -18.85 -16.05 -1.17
N VAL A 38 -20.00 -15.87 -0.52
CA VAL A 38 -20.16 -14.80 0.47
C VAL A 38 -20.64 -15.33 1.82
N TYR A 39 -19.92 -14.98 2.87
CA TYR A 39 -20.28 -15.31 4.25
C TYR A 39 -20.95 -14.13 4.96
N GLY A 40 -21.99 -14.41 5.75
CA GLY A 40 -22.59 -13.44 6.68
C GLY A 40 -23.56 -12.43 6.04
N MET A 41 -24.04 -12.68 4.82
CA MET A 41 -24.92 -11.75 4.10
C MET A 41 -26.27 -11.50 4.81
N ASP A 42 -26.77 -12.46 5.59
CA ASP A 42 -28.01 -12.29 6.34
C ASP A 42 -27.96 -11.14 7.35
N LYS A 43 -26.79 -10.90 7.98
CA LYS A 43 -26.60 -9.77 8.89
C LYS A 43 -26.69 -8.43 8.15
N VAL A 44 -26.11 -8.37 6.94
CA VAL A 44 -26.20 -7.18 6.07
C VAL A 44 -27.65 -6.96 5.62
N ARG A 45 -28.37 -8.03 5.26
CA ARG A 45 -29.77 -7.96 4.85
C ARG A 45 -30.67 -7.47 5.98
N GLN A 46 -30.44 -7.92 7.22
CA GLN A 46 -31.17 -7.43 8.40
C GLN A 46 -30.95 -5.94 8.64
N GLU A 47 -29.70 -5.47 8.52
CA GLU A 47 -29.40 -4.04 8.68
C GLU A 47 -30.03 -3.20 7.55
N ALA A 48 -29.89 -3.64 6.30
CA ALA A 48 -30.44 -2.97 5.13
C ALA A 48 -31.97 -2.76 5.20
N LYS A 49 -32.72 -3.64 5.88
CA LYS A 49 -34.18 -3.46 6.08
C LYS A 49 -34.55 -2.14 6.76
N LYS A 50 -33.66 -1.59 7.60
CA LYS A 50 -33.89 -0.34 8.34
C LYS A 50 -33.75 0.92 7.47
N TRP A 51 -33.13 0.80 6.30
CA TRP A 51 -32.77 1.92 5.44
C TRP A 51 -33.74 2.05 4.26
N THR A 52 -35.01 2.37 4.55
CA THR A 52 -36.00 2.64 3.51
C THR A 52 -35.59 3.88 2.70
N PRO A 53 -36.10 4.08 1.47
CA PRO A 53 -35.78 5.26 0.66
C PRO A 53 -36.03 6.58 1.39
N GLU A 54 -37.06 6.66 2.22
CA GLU A 54 -37.41 7.84 3.01
C GLU A 54 -36.36 8.11 4.10
N VAL A 55 -35.96 7.08 4.85
CA VAL A 55 -34.90 7.20 5.87
C VAL A 55 -33.57 7.56 5.22
N THR A 56 -33.20 6.90 4.13
CA THR A 56 -31.97 7.23 3.40
C THR A 56 -32.03 8.65 2.83
N ALA A 57 -33.17 9.11 2.34
CA ALA A 57 -33.32 10.46 1.82
C ALA A 57 -33.11 11.53 2.91
N ASP A 58 -33.70 11.34 4.08
CA ASP A 58 -33.53 12.24 5.23
C ASP A 58 -32.05 12.34 5.67
N VAL A 59 -31.38 11.19 5.79
CA VAL A 59 -29.98 11.12 6.23
C VAL A 59 -29.02 11.66 5.18
N THR A 60 -29.19 11.27 3.91
CA THR A 60 -28.22 11.59 2.84
C THR A 60 -28.53 12.91 2.13
N GLY A 61 -29.74 13.43 2.26
CA GLY A 61 -30.20 14.60 1.51
C GLY A 61 -30.51 14.33 0.03
N ILE A 62 -30.48 13.08 -0.43
CA ILE A 62 -30.86 12.72 -1.80
C ILE A 62 -32.35 12.37 -1.85
N PRO A 63 -33.14 12.94 -2.77
CA PRO A 63 -34.55 12.57 -2.91
C PRO A 63 -34.76 11.05 -3.07
N ALA A 64 -35.76 10.49 -2.39
CA ALA A 64 -36.05 9.06 -2.39
C ALA A 64 -36.25 8.49 -3.80
N GLU A 65 -36.97 9.23 -4.66
CA GLU A 65 -37.16 8.92 -6.08
C GLU A 65 -35.83 8.78 -6.84
N LYS A 66 -34.84 9.62 -6.51
CA LYS A 66 -33.52 9.59 -7.13
C LYS A 66 -32.72 8.39 -6.65
N ILE A 67 -32.79 8.06 -5.35
CA ILE A 67 -32.19 6.85 -4.78
C ILE A 67 -32.76 5.60 -5.46
N ILE A 68 -34.08 5.53 -5.67
CA ILE A 68 -34.73 4.41 -6.35
C ILE A 68 -34.26 4.30 -7.80
N GLN A 69 -34.27 5.42 -8.54
CA GLN A 69 -33.84 5.47 -9.94
C GLN A 69 -32.41 4.95 -10.10
N ILE A 70 -31.47 5.51 -9.33
CA ILE A 70 -30.05 5.19 -9.47
C ILE A 70 -29.73 3.77 -8.96
N THR A 71 -30.42 3.29 -7.92
CA THR A 71 -30.26 1.91 -7.47
C THR A 71 -30.70 0.92 -8.54
N ARG A 72 -31.87 1.15 -9.16
CA ARG A 72 -32.38 0.29 -10.22
C ARG A 72 -31.40 0.24 -11.39
N LEU A 73 -30.92 1.39 -11.85
CA LEU A 73 -29.94 1.46 -12.93
C LEU A 73 -28.68 0.67 -12.58
N PHE A 74 -28.07 0.96 -11.41
CA PHE A 74 -26.82 0.33 -11.01
C PHE A 74 -26.93 -1.18 -10.78
N ALA A 75 -28.04 -1.66 -10.23
CA ALA A 75 -28.25 -3.08 -9.93
C ALA A 75 -28.60 -3.91 -11.19
N THR A 76 -29.20 -3.29 -12.20
CA THR A 76 -29.63 -3.97 -13.44
C THR A 76 -28.62 -3.87 -14.58
N THR A 77 -27.68 -2.93 -14.52
CA THR A 77 -26.52 -2.87 -15.44
C THR A 77 -25.38 -3.72 -14.89
N LYS A 78 -25.08 -4.86 -15.54
CA LYS A 78 -24.01 -5.79 -15.14
C LYS A 78 -23.02 -6.05 -16.29
N PRO A 79 -21.70 -6.10 -16.02
CA PRO A 79 -21.06 -5.80 -14.74
C PRO A 79 -21.06 -4.28 -14.45
N SER A 80 -21.10 -3.91 -13.18
CA SER A 80 -20.89 -2.54 -12.72
C SER A 80 -19.71 -2.47 -11.76
N THR A 81 -19.04 -1.33 -11.71
CA THR A 81 -17.86 -1.12 -10.84
C THR A 81 -18.03 0.11 -9.96
N VAL A 82 -17.40 0.07 -8.78
CA VAL A 82 -17.27 1.23 -7.89
C VAL A 82 -15.83 1.70 -7.92
N VAL A 83 -15.63 3.00 -8.21
CA VAL A 83 -14.33 3.65 -8.23
C VAL A 83 -14.29 4.70 -7.12
N TRP A 84 -13.23 4.74 -6.30
CA TRP A 84 -13.08 5.77 -5.27
C TRP A 84 -11.63 6.16 -4.97
N ALA A 85 -11.48 7.25 -4.23
CA ALA A 85 -10.21 7.76 -3.70
C ALA A 85 -10.43 8.32 -2.27
N LEU A 86 -9.88 9.50 -1.96
CA LEU A 86 -9.81 10.04 -0.60
C LEU A 86 -11.16 10.40 0.03
N GLY A 87 -12.17 10.75 -0.79
CA GLY A 87 -13.52 11.10 -0.29
C GLY A 87 -14.29 9.94 0.36
N ILE A 88 -13.74 8.72 0.33
CA ILE A 88 -14.29 7.56 1.04
C ILE A 88 -13.42 7.21 2.26
N THR A 89 -12.10 7.36 2.14
CA THR A 89 -11.13 6.89 3.14
C THR A 89 -10.85 7.93 4.24
N GLN A 90 -10.86 9.23 3.94
CA GLN A 90 -10.50 10.30 4.89
C GLN A 90 -11.69 10.73 5.75
N HIS A 91 -12.29 9.76 6.43
CA HIS A 91 -13.41 9.92 7.34
C HIS A 91 -13.11 9.24 8.66
N SER A 92 -13.72 9.69 9.77
CA SER A 92 -13.70 8.97 11.05
C SER A 92 -14.26 7.54 10.92
N THR A 93 -15.12 7.31 9.92
CA THR A 93 -15.70 6.01 9.56
C THR A 93 -15.09 5.44 8.27
N GLY A 94 -13.90 5.86 7.86
CA GLY A 94 -13.28 5.47 6.58
C GLY A 94 -13.19 3.95 6.38
N THR A 95 -12.89 3.18 7.44
CA THR A 95 -12.91 1.71 7.41
C THR A 95 -14.30 1.15 7.13
N SER A 96 -15.36 1.76 7.67
CA SER A 96 -16.74 1.33 7.38
C SER A 96 -17.12 1.66 5.94
N ASN A 97 -16.71 2.83 5.45
CA ASN A 97 -16.91 3.23 4.05
C ASN A 97 -16.23 2.26 3.07
N THR A 98 -14.96 1.90 3.32
CA THR A 98 -14.23 0.97 2.46
C THR A 98 -14.69 -0.49 2.58
N ARG A 99 -15.51 -0.82 3.59
CA ARG A 99 -16.15 -2.14 3.72
C ARG A 99 -17.51 -2.22 3.03
N ILE A 100 -18.33 -1.17 3.11
CA ILE A 100 -19.69 -1.21 2.56
C ILE A 100 -19.72 -1.21 1.02
N LEU A 101 -18.73 -0.58 0.37
CA LEU A 101 -18.63 -0.55 -1.09
C LEU A 101 -18.32 -1.95 -1.70
N PRO A 102 -17.34 -2.72 -1.20
CA PRO A 102 -17.18 -4.13 -1.58
C PRO A 102 -18.41 -4.97 -1.27
N ILE A 103 -19.08 -4.77 -0.13
CA ILE A 103 -20.33 -5.50 0.20
C ILE A 103 -21.38 -5.29 -0.89
N LEU A 104 -21.59 -4.05 -1.36
CA LEU A 104 -22.47 -3.76 -2.49
C LEU A 104 -22.09 -4.56 -3.74
N GLN A 105 -20.79 -4.61 -4.07
CA GLN A 105 -20.30 -5.37 -5.22
C GLN A 105 -20.44 -6.88 -5.07
N LEU A 106 -20.29 -7.42 -3.86
CA LEU A 106 -20.53 -8.83 -3.55
C LEU A 106 -22.01 -9.18 -3.66
N VAL A 107 -22.91 -8.31 -3.18
CA VAL A 107 -24.37 -8.48 -3.30
C VAL A 107 -24.80 -8.54 -4.77
N LEU A 108 -24.17 -7.75 -5.63
CA LEU A 108 -24.50 -7.71 -7.06
C LEU A 108 -23.76 -8.78 -7.89
N GLY A 109 -22.83 -9.53 -7.28
CA GLY A 109 -22.01 -10.52 -7.95
C GLY A 109 -21.03 -9.93 -8.96
N ASN A 110 -20.56 -8.70 -8.74
CA ASN A 110 -19.66 -8.00 -9.65
C ASN A 110 -18.17 -8.27 -9.39
N ALA A 111 -17.83 -8.92 -8.27
CA ALA A 111 -16.44 -9.25 -7.94
C ALA A 111 -15.93 -10.42 -8.80
N GLY A 112 -14.66 -10.34 -9.24
CA GLY A 112 -14.04 -11.37 -10.08
C GLY A 112 -14.50 -11.37 -11.54
N LYS A 113 -15.09 -10.26 -12.03
CA LYS A 113 -15.57 -10.11 -13.41
C LYS A 113 -14.86 -8.91 -14.09
N LYS A 114 -14.53 -9.04 -15.38
CA LYS A 114 -13.97 -7.93 -16.18
C LYS A 114 -14.97 -6.76 -16.20
N GLY A 115 -14.52 -5.56 -15.84
CA GLY A 115 -15.37 -4.36 -15.74
C GLY A 115 -16.22 -4.26 -14.47
N GLY A 116 -16.09 -5.22 -13.54
CA GLY A 116 -16.77 -5.20 -12.25
C GLY A 116 -15.85 -4.88 -11.06
N GLY A 117 -16.39 -4.98 -9.85
CA GLY A 117 -15.62 -4.92 -8.61
C GLY A 117 -15.32 -3.51 -8.13
N CYS A 118 -14.31 -3.41 -7.28
CA CYS A 118 -13.90 -2.20 -6.60
C CYS A 118 -12.54 -1.73 -7.11
N ASN A 119 -12.48 -0.48 -7.60
CA ASN A 119 -11.26 0.12 -8.12
C ASN A 119 -10.86 1.32 -7.25
N ILE A 120 -9.75 1.18 -6.55
CA ILE A 120 -9.25 2.19 -5.61
C ILE A 120 -8.18 2.97 -6.34
N ILE A 121 -8.47 4.23 -6.68
CA ILE A 121 -7.49 5.11 -7.29
C ILE A 121 -6.58 5.63 -6.19
N ARG A 122 -5.33 5.18 -6.21
CA ARG A 122 -4.32 5.56 -5.23
C ARG A 122 -3.54 6.76 -5.78
N GLY A 123 -3.24 7.72 -4.89
CA GLY A 123 -2.76 9.05 -5.28
C GLY A 123 -1.31 9.08 -5.76
N HIS A 124 -0.38 8.66 -4.92
CA HIS A 124 1.05 8.68 -5.28
C HIS A 124 1.39 7.57 -6.26
N ASP A 125 2.35 7.86 -7.13
CA ASP A 125 2.84 7.05 -8.23
C ASP A 125 3.28 5.63 -7.82
N ASN A 126 3.85 5.47 -6.63
CA ASN A 126 4.32 4.19 -6.12
C ASN A 126 3.76 3.81 -4.74
N VAL A 127 2.64 4.41 -4.29
CA VAL A 127 2.05 4.04 -2.98
C VAL A 127 1.64 2.57 -2.95
N GLN A 128 1.25 2.01 -4.11
CA GLN A 128 0.97 0.59 -4.22
C GLN A 128 2.24 -0.24 -3.99
N GLY A 129 3.35 0.07 -4.68
CA GLY A 129 4.61 -0.64 -4.51
C GLY A 129 5.19 -0.47 -3.11
N SER A 130 5.12 0.74 -2.55
CA SER A 130 5.50 1.02 -1.16
C SER A 130 4.68 0.19 -0.15
N THR A 131 3.38 0.03 -0.40
CA THR A 131 2.53 -0.87 0.41
C THR A 131 2.93 -2.33 0.19
N ASP A 132 3.14 -2.77 -1.06
CA ASP A 132 3.54 -4.13 -1.38
C ASP A 132 4.87 -4.49 -0.71
N MET A 133 5.81 -3.54 -0.60
CA MET A 133 7.13 -3.72 0.02
C MET A 133 7.14 -3.46 1.54
N CYS A 134 5.96 -3.31 2.15
CA CYS A 134 5.81 -3.09 3.59
C CYS A 134 6.57 -1.86 4.12
N ASN A 135 6.40 -0.71 3.46
CA ASN A 135 6.64 0.58 4.11
C ASN A 135 5.47 0.91 5.05
N LEU A 136 5.12 -0.04 5.90
CA LEU A 136 4.03 -0.04 6.88
C LEU A 136 4.53 -0.67 8.18
N ALA A 137 3.82 -0.40 9.26
CA ALA A 137 4.27 -0.79 10.59
C ALA A 137 3.74 -2.16 11.06
N ASP A 138 3.00 -2.90 10.23
CA ASP A 138 2.19 -4.03 10.71
C ASP A 138 2.25 -5.32 9.89
N SER A 139 3.18 -5.41 8.94
CA SER A 139 3.36 -6.59 8.08
C SER A 139 4.84 -6.79 7.72
N LEU A 140 5.12 -7.82 6.93
CA LEU A 140 6.31 -8.01 6.12
C LEU A 140 5.95 -7.80 4.64
N PRO A 141 6.92 -7.66 3.71
CA PRO A 141 6.63 -7.45 2.30
C PRO A 141 5.64 -8.50 1.76
N GLY A 142 4.86 -8.16 0.73
CA GLY A 142 3.82 -9.02 0.20
C GLY A 142 2.64 -9.26 1.14
N TYR A 143 2.40 -8.38 2.13
CA TYR A 143 1.29 -8.53 3.09
C TYR A 143 1.39 -9.77 3.97
N TYR A 144 2.59 -10.27 4.22
CA TYR A 144 2.80 -11.32 5.21
C TYR A 144 2.62 -10.73 6.61
N GLY A 145 2.04 -11.50 7.53
CA GLY A 145 1.95 -11.08 8.93
C GLY A 145 3.31 -11.05 9.63
N LEU A 146 3.32 -10.66 10.90
CA LEU A 146 4.52 -10.63 11.74
C LEU A 146 4.72 -11.94 12.53
N SER A 147 4.14 -13.06 12.11
CA SER A 147 4.32 -14.34 12.81
C SER A 147 5.72 -14.91 12.64
N ASP A 148 6.15 -15.78 13.55
CA ASP A 148 7.43 -16.48 13.45
C ASP A 148 7.61 -17.21 12.11
N ASP A 149 6.55 -17.83 11.58
CA ASP A 149 6.61 -18.53 10.30
C ASP A 149 6.83 -17.57 9.13
N ALA A 150 6.23 -16.37 9.18
CA ALA A 150 6.47 -15.34 8.18
C ALA A 150 7.91 -14.83 8.25
N TRP A 151 8.46 -14.63 9.44
CA TRP A 151 9.85 -14.24 9.61
C TRP A 151 10.84 -15.34 9.20
N LYS A 152 10.56 -16.62 9.50
CA LYS A 152 11.37 -17.75 9.02
C LYS A 152 11.35 -17.83 7.49
N TYR A 153 10.19 -17.62 6.89
CA TYR A 153 10.06 -17.53 5.43
C TYR A 153 10.97 -16.45 4.85
N TYR A 154 10.90 -15.23 5.39
CA TYR A 154 11.72 -14.11 4.93
C TYR A 154 13.21 -14.29 5.22
N SER A 155 13.57 -14.82 6.39
CA SER A 155 14.97 -15.12 6.74
C SER A 155 15.58 -16.11 5.74
N LYS A 156 14.85 -17.18 5.41
CA LYS A 156 15.25 -18.11 4.34
C LYS A 156 15.34 -17.42 2.98
N ALA A 157 14.37 -16.56 2.65
CA ALA A 157 14.33 -15.84 1.37
C ALA A 157 15.48 -14.85 1.17
N TRP A 158 15.93 -14.25 2.26
CA TRP A 158 17.07 -13.34 2.31
C TRP A 158 18.41 -14.05 2.50
N GLY A 159 18.42 -15.37 2.77
CA GLY A 159 19.65 -16.08 3.11
C GLY A 159 20.29 -15.54 4.39
N VAL A 160 19.45 -15.18 5.38
CA VAL A 160 19.85 -14.68 6.70
C VAL A 160 19.39 -15.68 7.75
N ASP A 161 20.24 -15.93 8.74
CA ASP A 161 19.90 -16.83 9.83
C ASP A 161 18.73 -16.27 10.68
N TYR A 162 17.77 -17.14 11.01
CA TYR A 162 16.58 -16.73 11.76
C TYR A 162 16.91 -16.32 13.20
N GLU A 163 17.85 -17.01 13.86
CA GLU A 163 18.24 -16.65 15.23
C GLU A 163 19.05 -15.34 15.25
N TRP A 164 19.85 -15.06 14.21
CA TRP A 164 20.44 -13.74 14.01
C TRP A 164 19.36 -12.66 13.89
N MET A 165 18.34 -12.88 13.04
CA MET A 165 17.22 -11.93 12.86
C MET A 165 16.50 -11.66 14.17
N LYS A 166 16.17 -12.70 14.91
CA LYS A 166 15.55 -12.61 16.23
C LYS A 166 16.43 -11.85 17.23
N GLY A 167 17.74 -12.04 17.17
CA GLY A 167 18.72 -11.31 17.98
C GLY A 167 18.80 -9.80 17.69
N ARG A 168 18.22 -9.32 16.58
CA ARG A 168 18.10 -7.88 16.29
C ARG A 168 17.01 -7.18 17.09
N PHE A 169 16.13 -7.93 17.73
CA PHE A 169 15.07 -7.40 18.58
C PHE A 169 15.45 -7.54 20.06
N HIS A 170 15.08 -6.54 20.86
CA HIS A 170 15.34 -6.58 22.31
C HIS A 170 14.71 -7.79 23.01
N SER A 171 13.55 -8.23 22.52
CA SER A 171 12.91 -9.48 22.96
C SER A 171 12.17 -10.13 21.78
N PRO A 172 11.95 -11.47 21.80
CA PRO A 172 11.23 -12.16 20.73
C PRO A 172 9.85 -11.57 20.46
N LYS A 173 9.15 -11.12 21.51
CA LYS A 173 7.81 -10.53 21.38
C LYS A 173 7.81 -9.30 20.45
N TRP A 174 8.84 -8.45 20.49
CA TRP A 174 8.85 -7.23 19.70
C TRP A 174 8.87 -7.49 18.19
N MET A 175 9.47 -8.61 17.78
CA MET A 175 9.53 -9.04 16.39
C MET A 175 8.14 -9.32 15.80
N ASN A 176 7.17 -9.69 16.64
CA ASN A 176 5.82 -10.03 16.21
C ASN A 176 4.79 -8.91 16.43
N GLU A 177 5.22 -7.74 16.90
CA GLU A 177 4.34 -6.64 17.30
C GLU A 177 4.35 -5.50 16.27
N LYS A 178 3.22 -4.81 16.16
CA LYS A 178 3.05 -3.70 15.21
C LYS A 178 3.76 -2.45 15.70
N GLY A 179 4.47 -1.75 14.82
CA GLY A 179 4.99 -0.43 15.11
C GLY A 179 3.92 0.67 15.05
N PHE A 180 4.34 1.91 15.26
CA PHE A 180 3.49 3.08 15.04
C PHE A 180 3.36 3.40 13.56
N SER A 181 2.14 3.69 13.11
CA SER A 181 1.92 4.22 11.76
C SER A 181 2.38 5.67 11.62
N LEU A 182 2.54 6.14 10.37
CA LEU A 182 2.83 7.55 10.08
C LEU A 182 1.87 8.51 10.79
N ALA A 183 0.58 8.19 10.87
CA ALA A 183 -0.40 9.05 11.53
C ALA A 183 -0.27 9.12 13.07
N LYS A 184 0.51 8.20 13.67
CA LYS A 184 0.51 7.96 15.13
C LYS A 184 1.87 7.99 15.81
N TRP A 185 3.00 8.00 15.09
CA TRP A 185 4.34 7.96 15.72
C TRP A 185 4.54 9.03 16.80
N TRP A 186 3.97 10.22 16.61
CA TRP A 186 4.06 11.33 17.57
C TRP A 186 3.46 10.94 18.93
N GLN A 187 2.46 10.05 18.98
CA GLN A 187 1.89 9.54 20.22
C GLN A 187 2.89 8.68 21.00
N GLY A 188 3.73 7.91 20.31
CA GLY A 188 4.81 7.13 20.92
C GLY A 188 5.96 7.99 21.45
N VAL A 189 6.21 9.15 20.83
CA VAL A 189 7.16 10.15 21.36
C VAL A 189 6.59 10.86 22.59
N LEU A 190 5.33 11.29 22.52
CA LEU A 190 4.66 12.00 23.63
C LEU A 190 4.20 11.07 24.75
N GLN A 191 4.28 9.74 24.57
CA GLN A 191 3.78 8.71 25.48
C GLN A 191 2.25 8.79 25.72
N GLU A 192 1.50 9.24 24.71
CA GLU A 192 0.03 9.15 24.72
C GLU A 192 -0.45 7.72 24.45
N GLU A 193 0.33 6.95 23.68
CA GLU A 193 0.18 5.51 23.52
C GLU A 193 1.49 4.83 23.98
N LYS A 194 1.37 3.68 24.66
CA LYS A 194 2.53 2.95 25.17
C LYS A 194 3.35 2.39 24.01
N THR A 195 4.65 2.57 24.09
CA THR A 195 5.63 1.83 23.29
C THR A 195 5.78 0.40 23.85
N TYR A 196 6.23 -0.54 23.01
CA TYR A 196 6.68 -1.86 23.50
C TYR A 196 7.99 -1.78 24.29
N SER A 197 8.70 -0.65 24.13
CA SER A 197 9.88 -0.25 24.90
C SER A 197 9.52 0.39 26.23
N SER A 198 10.45 0.32 27.20
CA SER A 198 10.44 1.11 28.43
C SER A 198 10.74 2.61 28.20
N SER A 199 11.04 2.99 26.95
CA SER A 199 11.36 4.35 26.54
C SER A 199 10.42 4.83 25.42
N PRO A 200 10.11 6.14 25.34
CA PRO A 200 9.49 6.72 24.16
C PRO A 200 10.30 6.50 22.88
N ILE A 201 9.66 6.78 21.76
CA ILE A 201 10.39 6.96 20.49
C ILE A 201 11.32 8.15 20.67
N ARG A 202 12.63 7.91 20.50
CA ARG A 202 13.69 8.91 20.69
C ARG A 202 14.28 9.41 19.38
N ALA A 203 14.14 8.65 18.29
CA ALA A 203 14.67 8.97 16.98
C ALA A 203 13.58 8.84 15.92
N LEU A 204 13.58 9.75 14.93
CA LEU A 204 12.75 9.68 13.74
C LEU A 204 13.62 9.82 12.48
N TRP A 205 13.44 8.89 11.54
CA TRP A 205 14.04 8.95 10.21
C TRP A 205 12.94 9.24 9.20
N VAL A 206 13.05 10.37 8.49
CA VAL A 206 12.08 10.84 7.50
C VAL A 206 12.70 10.72 6.11
N GLN A 207 12.05 9.97 5.22
CA GLN A 207 12.52 9.72 3.86
C GLN A 207 11.32 9.50 2.93
N GLY A 208 11.26 10.26 1.84
CA GLY A 208 10.17 10.23 0.86
C GLY A 208 8.80 10.60 1.43
N THR A 209 8.71 11.50 2.42
CA THR A 209 7.45 11.90 3.06
C THR A 209 7.49 13.30 3.66
N GLY A 210 6.55 14.16 3.24
CA GLY A 210 6.33 15.47 3.86
C GLY A 210 5.56 15.35 5.18
N ILE A 211 6.18 15.74 6.30
CA ILE A 211 5.57 15.66 7.64
C ILE A 211 4.35 16.58 7.80
N THR A 212 4.32 17.69 7.07
CA THR A 212 3.22 18.67 7.05
C THR A 212 1.95 18.16 6.39
N SER A 213 2.01 17.04 5.65
CA SER A 213 0.83 16.40 5.05
C SER A 213 -0.08 15.71 6.08
N MET A 214 0.41 15.53 7.32
CA MET A 214 -0.35 14.91 8.41
C MET A 214 -1.29 15.90 9.11
N THR A 215 -2.32 15.37 9.77
CA THR A 215 -3.13 16.14 10.72
C THR A 215 -2.40 16.27 12.06
N GLN A 216 -2.89 17.13 12.97
CA GLN A 216 -2.33 17.33 14.31
C GLN A 216 -0.92 17.98 14.33
N GLN A 217 -0.68 18.97 13.46
CA GLN A 217 0.62 19.64 13.34
C GLN A 217 1.17 20.20 14.67
N VAL A 218 0.30 20.70 15.57
CA VAL A 218 0.72 21.16 16.91
C VAL A 218 1.34 20.03 17.74
N LYS A 219 0.69 18.86 17.76
CA LYS A 219 1.19 17.67 18.47
C LYS A 219 2.45 17.10 17.83
N ILE A 220 2.51 17.12 16.49
CA ILE A 220 3.71 16.73 15.75
C ILE A 220 4.88 17.66 16.10
N GLN A 221 4.65 18.96 16.15
CA GLN A 221 5.67 19.92 16.56
C GLN A 221 6.15 19.67 18.00
N GLU A 222 5.25 19.40 18.95
CA GLU A 222 5.60 19.01 20.32
C GLU A 222 6.44 17.71 20.35
N ALA A 223 6.08 16.72 19.53
CA ALA A 223 6.80 15.46 19.43
C ALA A 223 8.20 15.66 18.85
N ILE A 224 8.34 16.42 17.75
CA ILE A 224 9.64 16.75 17.16
C ILE A 224 10.54 17.44 18.19
N LYS A 225 10.00 18.31 19.06
CA LYS A 225 10.78 18.95 20.14
C LYS A 225 11.36 17.97 21.16
N LYS A 226 10.78 16.78 21.32
CA LYS A 226 11.20 15.76 22.31
C LYS A 226 12.05 14.62 21.75
N LEU A 227 12.22 14.53 20.43
CA LEU A 227 13.15 13.57 19.84
C LEU A 227 14.59 13.91 20.24
N ASP A 228 15.47 12.95 20.40
CA ASP A 228 16.91 13.22 20.47
C ASP A 228 17.50 13.38 19.06
N LEU A 229 16.96 12.63 18.10
CA LEU A 229 17.46 12.57 16.74
C LEU A 229 16.32 12.66 15.72
N LEU A 230 16.45 13.58 14.76
CA LEU A 230 15.65 13.68 13.56
C LEU A 230 16.57 13.64 12.34
N VAL A 231 16.47 12.57 11.55
CA VAL A 231 17.17 12.46 10.28
C VAL A 231 16.18 12.69 9.14
N ILE A 232 16.57 13.51 8.17
CA ILE A 232 15.79 13.83 6.98
C ILE A 232 16.63 13.47 5.77
N ALA A 233 16.25 12.41 5.06
CA ALA A 233 16.87 11.98 3.82
C ALA A 233 15.92 12.29 2.65
N GLU A 234 16.12 13.44 2.01
CA GLU A 234 15.21 13.96 0.97
C GLU A 234 16.01 14.74 -0.09
N PRO A 235 15.51 14.84 -1.33
CA PRO A 235 16.10 15.69 -2.36
C PRO A 235 15.89 17.19 -2.11
N PHE A 236 14.88 17.54 -1.31
CA PHE A 236 14.58 18.92 -0.91
C PHE A 236 14.46 19.00 0.61
N VAL A 237 14.76 20.17 1.18
CA VAL A 237 14.65 20.37 2.63
C VAL A 237 13.20 20.16 3.07
N ASN A 238 12.98 19.10 3.85
CA ASN A 238 11.67 18.76 4.41
C ASN A 238 11.25 19.79 5.47
N GLU A 239 9.97 20.12 5.53
CA GLU A 239 9.43 21.09 6.49
C GLU A 239 9.64 20.64 7.93
N ALA A 240 9.77 19.34 8.19
CA ALA A 240 10.11 18.79 9.51
C ALA A 240 11.38 19.41 10.12
N ALA A 241 12.34 19.82 9.26
CA ALA A 241 13.59 20.46 9.70
C ALA A 241 13.33 21.82 10.38
N ILE A 242 12.23 22.49 10.04
CA ILE A 242 11.88 23.84 10.49
C ILE A 242 10.59 23.90 11.31
N LEU A 243 9.85 22.79 11.43
CA LEU A 243 8.63 22.73 12.24
C LEU A 243 8.90 23.02 13.72
N SER A 244 10.10 22.72 14.21
CA SER A 244 10.53 23.05 15.56
C SER A 244 11.63 24.09 15.55
N ASP A 245 11.70 24.91 16.61
CA ASP A 245 12.77 25.91 16.80
C ASP A 245 14.12 25.30 17.23
N ARG A 246 14.26 23.97 17.18
CA ARG A 246 15.47 23.26 17.60
C ARG A 246 16.66 23.65 16.74
N LYS A 247 17.84 23.67 17.35
CA LYS A 247 19.12 23.99 16.70
C LYS A 247 20.05 22.79 16.58
N ASP A 248 19.70 21.68 17.22
CA ASP A 248 20.52 20.48 17.37
C ASP A 248 19.68 19.20 17.24
N GLY A 249 20.37 18.09 16.96
CA GLY A 249 19.77 16.77 16.77
C GLY A 249 18.96 16.62 15.47
N ILE A 250 19.08 17.56 14.54
CA ILE A 250 18.50 17.47 13.19
C ILE A 250 19.63 17.28 12.18
N TYR A 251 19.56 16.23 11.37
CA TYR A 251 20.52 15.93 10.32
C TYR A 251 19.79 15.84 8.98
N ILE A 252 20.28 16.55 7.97
CA ILE A 252 19.76 16.52 6.62
C ILE A 252 20.77 15.79 5.76
N ILE A 253 20.32 14.73 5.09
CA ILE A 253 21.11 13.92 4.17
C ILE A 253 20.56 14.17 2.76
N PRO A 254 21.37 14.66 1.81
CA PRO A 254 20.91 14.91 0.46
C PRO A 254 20.63 13.57 -0.26
N ALA A 255 19.36 13.30 -0.53
CA ALA A 255 18.95 12.14 -1.32
C ALA A 255 18.76 12.52 -2.79
N ALA A 256 18.99 11.58 -3.70
CA ALA A 256 18.77 11.79 -5.12
C ALA A 256 17.27 11.81 -5.45
N THR A 257 16.88 12.51 -6.50
CA THR A 257 15.54 12.51 -7.07
C THR A 257 15.25 11.23 -7.86
N GLN A 258 13.98 10.99 -8.19
CA GLN A 258 13.58 9.86 -9.04
C GLN A 258 14.23 9.83 -10.44
N PHE A 259 14.72 10.96 -10.96
CA PHE A 259 15.36 11.03 -12.27
C PHE A 259 16.83 10.56 -12.22
N GLU A 260 17.38 10.50 -11.02
CA GLU A 260 18.76 10.09 -10.73
C GLU A 260 18.84 8.64 -10.25
N THR A 261 17.70 7.96 -10.15
CA THR A 261 17.58 6.58 -9.69
C THR A 261 17.01 5.67 -10.77
N GLU A 262 17.13 4.36 -10.55
CA GLU A 262 16.58 3.33 -11.41
C GLU A 262 15.92 2.25 -10.53
N GLY A 263 14.84 1.64 -11.03
CA GLY A 263 14.14 0.56 -10.34
C GLY A 263 12.72 0.37 -10.84
N SER A 264 11.90 -0.33 -10.06
CA SER A 264 10.50 -0.60 -10.39
C SER A 264 9.53 0.25 -9.57
N VAL A 265 8.38 0.56 -10.16
CA VAL A 265 7.24 1.18 -9.49
C VAL A 265 5.96 0.43 -9.81
N THR A 266 5.01 0.46 -8.89
CA THR A 266 3.71 -0.21 -9.03
C THR A 266 2.59 0.80 -9.03
N ALA A 267 1.79 0.78 -10.10
CA ALA A 267 0.65 1.67 -10.29
C ALA A 267 -0.60 1.21 -9.51
N SER A 268 -1.66 2.04 -9.51
CA SER A 268 -2.92 1.78 -8.79
C SER A 268 -3.60 0.46 -9.18
N ASN A 269 -3.49 0.04 -10.44
CA ASN A 269 -4.02 -1.23 -10.94
C ASN A 269 -3.11 -2.42 -10.63
N ARG A 270 -2.07 -2.21 -9.82
CA ARG A 270 -1.02 -3.18 -9.45
C ARG A 270 -0.10 -3.60 -10.60
N SER A 271 -0.11 -2.91 -11.74
CA SER A 271 0.89 -3.12 -12.80
C SER A 271 2.23 -2.52 -12.41
N SER A 272 3.31 -3.25 -12.66
CA SER A 272 4.69 -2.78 -12.43
C SER A 272 5.29 -2.13 -13.67
N GLN A 273 6.15 -1.14 -13.49
CA GLN A 273 6.87 -0.48 -14.56
C GLN A 273 8.32 -0.26 -14.15
N TRP A 274 9.24 -0.42 -15.11
CA TRP A 274 10.63 -0.02 -14.92
C TRP A 274 10.80 1.47 -15.13
N ARG A 275 11.59 2.12 -14.28
CA ARG A 275 12.07 3.49 -14.42
C ARG A 275 13.57 3.46 -14.59
N SER A 276 14.04 3.98 -15.71
CA SER A 276 15.47 4.08 -16.00
C SER A 276 16.03 5.39 -15.46
N LYS A 277 17.29 5.37 -15.02
CA LYS A 277 18.03 6.57 -14.66
C LYS A 277 18.13 7.50 -15.87
N VAL A 278 17.85 8.79 -15.66
CA VAL A 278 17.88 9.82 -16.71
C VAL A 278 19.16 10.65 -16.62
N VAL A 279 19.58 11.01 -15.41
CA VAL A 279 20.80 11.80 -15.13
C VAL A 279 21.54 11.18 -13.94
N ASP A 280 22.83 11.50 -13.77
CA ASP A 280 23.57 11.09 -12.57
C ASP A 280 23.17 11.94 -11.35
N PRO A 281 23.24 11.38 -10.11
CA PRO A 281 23.03 12.14 -8.88
C PRO A 281 23.83 13.44 -8.85
N LEU A 282 23.17 14.54 -8.53
CA LEU A 282 23.76 15.87 -8.49
C LEU A 282 24.50 16.11 -7.17
N TYR A 283 25.62 16.81 -7.26
CA TYR A 283 26.45 17.22 -6.11
C TYR A 283 26.88 16.01 -5.25
N GLU A 284 26.65 16.08 -3.94
CA GLU A 284 26.93 15.02 -2.98
C GLU A 284 25.70 14.14 -2.67
N SER A 285 24.61 14.31 -3.44
CA SER A 285 23.41 13.51 -3.25
C SER A 285 23.66 12.04 -3.60
N LYS A 286 22.99 11.17 -2.86
CA LYS A 286 23.03 9.73 -3.09
C LYS A 286 21.63 9.16 -3.26
N PRO A 287 21.43 8.18 -4.14
CA PRO A 287 20.19 7.41 -4.16
C PRO A 287 19.85 6.81 -2.79
N ASP A 288 18.56 6.64 -2.51
CA ASP A 288 18.05 6.10 -1.24
C ASP A 288 18.75 4.82 -0.80
N HIS A 289 18.98 3.89 -1.73
CA HIS A 289 19.62 2.61 -1.45
C HIS A 289 21.09 2.74 -1.03
N GLU A 290 21.84 3.68 -1.60
CA GLU A 290 23.23 3.91 -1.19
C GLU A 290 23.29 4.49 0.22
N ILE A 291 22.38 5.40 0.57
CA ILE A 291 22.25 5.92 1.94
C ILE A 291 22.00 4.76 2.92
N MET A 292 21.09 3.84 2.57
CA MET A 292 20.79 2.67 3.40
C MET A 292 21.94 1.67 3.45
N PHE A 293 22.71 1.49 2.38
CA PHE A 293 23.91 0.67 2.36
C PHE A 293 24.99 1.22 3.29
N GLU A 294 25.26 2.53 3.24
CA GLU A 294 26.21 3.17 4.16
C GLU A 294 25.74 3.09 5.61
N PHE A 295 24.43 3.24 5.86
CA PHE A 295 23.84 3.00 7.18
C PHE A 295 24.11 1.56 7.66
N ALA A 296 23.80 0.56 6.84
CA ALA A 296 24.00 -0.84 7.20
C ALA A 296 25.48 -1.18 7.46
N LYS A 297 26.41 -0.62 6.68
CA LYS A 297 27.87 -0.75 6.91
C LYS A 297 28.27 -0.15 8.25
N LYS A 298 27.77 1.06 8.56
CA LYS A 298 28.10 1.75 9.81
C LYS A 298 27.64 1.00 11.05
N PHE A 299 26.50 0.31 10.95
CA PHE A 299 25.90 -0.46 12.04
C PHE A 299 26.26 -1.96 12.01
N GLY A 300 27.11 -2.38 11.08
CA GLY A 300 27.70 -3.73 11.06
C GLY A 300 26.74 -4.85 10.65
N PHE A 301 25.75 -4.57 9.80
CA PHE A 301 24.82 -5.58 9.27
C PHE A 301 24.71 -5.56 7.73
N TYR A 302 25.69 -4.97 7.05
CA TYR A 302 25.67 -4.81 5.60
C TYR A 302 25.60 -6.17 4.87
N ASP A 303 26.34 -7.17 5.33
CA ASP A 303 26.40 -8.49 4.68
C ASP A 303 25.04 -9.21 4.71
N GLU A 304 24.32 -9.12 5.82
CA GLU A 304 22.95 -9.61 5.95
C GLU A 304 21.98 -8.78 5.12
N PHE A 305 22.14 -7.45 5.09
CA PHE A 305 21.28 -6.53 4.34
C PHE A 305 21.30 -6.80 2.83
N ILE A 306 22.47 -7.16 2.27
CA ILE A 306 22.60 -7.46 0.83
C ILE A 306 22.51 -8.96 0.50
N SER A 307 22.29 -9.82 1.51
CA SER A 307 22.40 -11.26 1.33
C SER A 307 21.41 -11.79 0.28
N GLY A 308 20.15 -11.36 0.33
CA GLY A 308 19.08 -11.84 -0.55
C GLY A 308 19.35 -11.61 -2.04
N MET A 309 20.01 -10.50 -2.38
CA MET A 309 20.40 -10.14 -3.75
C MET A 309 21.48 -11.06 -4.35
N LYS A 310 22.17 -11.84 -3.52
CA LYS A 310 23.19 -12.83 -3.93
C LYS A 310 22.61 -14.25 -4.04
N HIS A 311 21.33 -14.44 -3.76
CA HIS A 311 20.69 -15.75 -3.66
C HIS A 311 19.64 -16.01 -4.76
N ASP A 312 19.60 -17.25 -5.25
CA ASP A 312 18.58 -17.73 -6.19
C ASP A 312 18.09 -19.14 -5.82
N ILE A 313 17.04 -19.63 -6.49
CA ILE A 313 16.52 -20.99 -6.33
C ILE A 313 17.36 -21.95 -7.16
N VAL A 314 18.04 -22.88 -6.49
CA VAL A 314 18.78 -24.00 -7.07
C VAL A 314 18.23 -25.29 -6.47
N ASP A 315 17.73 -26.18 -7.31
CA ASP A 315 17.10 -27.45 -6.91
C ASP A 315 15.93 -27.27 -5.92
N GLY A 316 15.16 -26.19 -6.06
CA GLY A 316 14.02 -25.89 -5.18
C GLY A 316 14.40 -25.23 -3.84
N GLU A 317 15.68 -24.95 -3.62
CA GLU A 317 16.19 -24.33 -2.40
C GLU A 317 16.87 -22.99 -2.68
N ILE A 318 16.81 -22.07 -1.72
CA ILE A 318 17.45 -20.77 -1.85
C ILE A 318 18.92 -20.93 -1.47
N LYS A 319 19.82 -20.66 -2.43
CA LYS A 319 21.27 -20.81 -2.26
C LYS A 319 21.99 -19.55 -2.76
N LYS A 320 23.13 -19.23 -2.14
CA LYS A 320 24.03 -18.19 -2.65
C LYS A 320 24.57 -18.65 -4.00
N VAL A 321 24.38 -17.85 -5.05
CA VAL A 321 24.80 -18.20 -6.42
C VAL A 321 25.91 -17.30 -6.95
N LYS A 322 26.25 -16.23 -6.23
CA LYS A 322 27.28 -15.25 -6.60
C LYS A 322 27.83 -14.52 -5.38
N ASP A 323 29.03 -13.96 -5.52
CA ASP A 323 29.72 -13.27 -4.42
C ASP A 323 29.32 -11.81 -4.28
N ASP A 324 28.89 -11.17 -5.37
CA ASP A 324 28.46 -9.78 -5.40
C ASP A 324 27.11 -9.63 -6.11
N PHE A 325 26.47 -8.47 -5.98
CA PHE A 325 25.17 -8.16 -6.59
C PHE A 325 25.26 -6.97 -7.55
N ILE A 326 24.29 -6.89 -8.45
CA ILE A 326 24.10 -5.83 -9.43
C ILE A 326 22.84 -5.08 -9.04
N TRP A 327 23.00 -3.85 -8.57
CA TRP A 327 21.89 -2.97 -8.28
C TRP A 327 21.36 -2.28 -9.55
N PRO A 328 20.03 -2.07 -9.71
CA PRO A 328 18.92 -2.58 -8.90
C PRO A 328 18.40 -3.95 -9.35
N ASP A 329 19.02 -4.57 -10.35
CA ASP A 329 18.52 -5.76 -11.00
C ASP A 329 18.30 -6.93 -10.03
N ASP A 330 19.25 -7.16 -9.13
CA ASP A 330 19.17 -8.24 -8.16
C ASP A 330 18.19 -8.00 -7.02
N ALA A 331 17.96 -6.74 -6.66
CA ALA A 331 16.89 -6.40 -5.73
C ALA A 331 15.52 -6.74 -6.35
N ALA A 332 15.28 -6.36 -7.60
CA ALA A 332 14.04 -6.71 -8.29
C ALA A 332 13.85 -8.23 -8.44
N ASN A 333 14.93 -8.96 -8.75
CA ASN A 333 14.89 -10.42 -8.86
C ASN A 333 14.64 -11.09 -7.49
N GLU A 334 15.24 -10.58 -6.41
CA GLU A 334 14.95 -11.03 -5.04
C GLU A 334 13.46 -10.86 -4.74
N LEU A 335 12.88 -9.68 -5.03
CA LEU A 335 11.46 -9.42 -4.81
C LEU A 335 10.58 -10.39 -5.58
N ALA A 336 10.86 -10.62 -6.87
CA ALA A 336 10.11 -11.57 -7.68
C ALA A 336 10.20 -13.01 -7.13
N ARG A 337 11.38 -13.40 -6.67
CA ARG A 337 11.61 -14.73 -6.11
C ARG A 337 10.98 -14.90 -4.72
N THR A 338 10.89 -13.83 -3.92
CA THR A 338 10.43 -13.87 -2.53
C THR A 338 8.93 -13.62 -2.39
N VAL A 339 8.34 -12.67 -3.12
CA VAL A 339 6.95 -12.26 -2.85
C VAL A 339 5.95 -13.10 -3.65
N LYS A 340 5.27 -14.06 -2.98
CA LYS A 340 4.35 -15.01 -3.65
C LYS A 340 2.87 -14.69 -3.52
N THR A 341 2.44 -14.12 -2.41
CA THR A 341 1.04 -13.82 -2.07
C THR A 341 0.31 -12.93 -3.08
N ILE A 342 1.05 -12.08 -3.78
CA ILE A 342 0.51 -11.07 -4.70
C ILE A 342 1.05 -11.20 -6.13
N GLY A 343 1.61 -12.36 -6.48
CA GLY A 343 1.92 -12.71 -7.87
C GLY A 343 3.14 -12.01 -8.48
N LEU A 344 4.11 -11.54 -7.68
CA LEU A 344 5.30 -10.83 -8.23
C LEU A 344 6.31 -11.77 -8.90
N GLY A 345 6.03 -13.07 -9.00
CA GLY A 345 6.96 -14.09 -9.51
C GLY A 345 7.60 -13.77 -10.87
N GLY A 346 6.91 -13.01 -11.72
CA GLY A 346 7.41 -12.60 -13.04
C GLY A 346 8.17 -11.28 -13.07
N TRP A 347 8.28 -10.55 -11.96
CA TRP A 347 8.73 -9.15 -11.90
C TRP A 347 10.24 -9.00 -11.84
N THR A 348 10.95 -9.73 -12.71
CA THR A 348 12.40 -9.61 -12.84
C THR A 348 12.78 -8.29 -13.51
N ALA A 349 13.94 -7.73 -13.18
CA ALA A 349 14.42 -6.49 -13.79
C ALA A 349 14.47 -6.58 -15.32
N LYS A 350 15.00 -7.71 -15.84
CA LYS A 350 15.04 -8.00 -17.28
C LYS A 350 13.66 -7.88 -17.92
N ARG A 351 12.63 -8.51 -17.34
CA ARG A 351 11.29 -8.56 -17.94
C ARG A 351 10.61 -7.20 -17.87
N LEU A 352 10.78 -6.46 -16.77
CA LEU A 352 10.24 -5.12 -16.62
C LEU A 352 10.89 -4.12 -17.59
N ARG A 353 12.22 -4.17 -17.76
CA ARG A 353 12.94 -3.38 -18.79
C ARG A 353 12.46 -3.76 -20.19
N GLU A 354 12.33 -5.05 -20.49
CA GLU A 354 11.85 -5.51 -21.79
C GLU A 354 10.43 -5.00 -22.08
N HIS A 355 9.54 -4.97 -21.09
CA HIS A 355 8.22 -4.35 -21.22
C HIS A 355 8.32 -2.85 -21.48
N GLN A 356 9.16 -2.12 -20.75
CA GLN A 356 9.36 -0.68 -20.91
C GLN A 356 9.89 -0.32 -22.31
N GLU A 357 10.96 -0.98 -22.76
CA GLU A 357 11.56 -0.76 -24.09
C GLU A 357 10.59 -1.09 -25.23
N ASN A 358 9.62 -1.97 -24.98
CA ASN A 358 8.69 -2.49 -25.99
C ASN A 358 7.24 -2.15 -25.70
N TRP A 359 6.98 -1.12 -24.89
CA TRP A 359 5.64 -0.64 -24.53
C TRP A 359 4.73 -0.39 -25.74
N HIS A 360 5.29 0.00 -26.88
CA HIS A 360 4.56 0.19 -28.13
C HIS A 360 3.98 -1.12 -28.69
N LEU A 361 4.53 -2.28 -28.30
CA LEU A 361 4.07 -3.63 -28.68
C LEU A 361 2.98 -4.20 -27.76
N PHE A 362 2.32 -3.36 -26.97
CA PHE A 362 1.18 -3.76 -26.13
C PHE A 362 -0.07 -2.96 -26.49
N ASP A 363 -1.22 -3.64 -26.50
CA ASP A 363 -2.50 -2.98 -26.71
C ASP A 363 -2.87 -2.10 -25.50
N PRO A 364 -3.22 -0.82 -25.67
CA PRO A 364 -3.41 0.11 -24.56
C PRO A 364 -4.67 -0.17 -23.71
N ILE A 365 -5.58 -1.04 -24.17
CA ILE A 365 -6.84 -1.35 -23.48
C ILE A 365 -6.72 -2.69 -22.74
N THR A 366 -6.24 -3.71 -23.43
CA THR A 366 -6.13 -5.08 -22.93
C THR A 366 -4.79 -5.36 -22.29
N LEU A 367 -3.79 -4.50 -22.53
CA LEU A 367 -2.39 -4.68 -22.16
C LEU A 367 -1.73 -5.90 -22.80
N ALA A 368 -2.40 -6.60 -23.73
CA ALA A 368 -1.87 -7.79 -24.36
C ALA A 368 -0.74 -7.43 -25.33
N GLY A 369 0.37 -8.14 -25.22
CA GLY A 369 1.53 -7.97 -26.09
C GLY A 369 1.34 -8.63 -27.46
N TYR A 370 1.95 -8.04 -28.48
CA TYR A 370 2.03 -8.59 -29.83
C TYR A 370 3.48 -8.60 -30.35
N GLY A 371 3.70 -9.21 -31.52
CA GLY A 371 5.05 -9.41 -32.04
C GLY A 371 5.91 -10.21 -31.05
N LYS A 372 7.08 -9.67 -30.67
CA LYS A 372 7.97 -10.31 -29.68
C LYS A 372 7.42 -10.31 -28.25
N MET A 373 6.43 -9.48 -27.94
CA MET A 373 5.76 -9.46 -26.63
C MET A 373 4.53 -10.38 -26.57
N LYS A 374 4.27 -11.17 -27.62
CA LYS A 374 3.12 -12.07 -27.69
C LYS A 374 3.10 -13.04 -26.50
N GLY A 375 1.95 -13.12 -25.83
CA GLY A 375 1.75 -13.95 -24.64
C GLY A 375 2.12 -13.28 -23.32
N GLN A 376 2.58 -12.04 -23.35
CA GLN A 376 2.82 -11.21 -22.16
C GLN A 376 1.73 -10.13 -22.03
N TYR A 377 1.56 -9.61 -20.81
CA TYR A 377 0.72 -8.45 -20.54
C TYR A 377 1.58 -7.34 -19.95
N TYR A 378 1.41 -6.10 -20.43
CA TYR A 378 2.19 -4.97 -19.96
C TYR A 378 2.00 -4.79 -18.45
N GLY A 379 3.11 -4.58 -17.75
CA GLY A 379 3.15 -4.47 -16.30
C GLY A 379 2.81 -5.73 -15.50
N LEU A 380 2.82 -6.89 -16.18
CA LEU A 380 2.84 -8.27 -15.66
C LEU A 380 1.54 -8.81 -15.07
#